data_AF-A0A498Q3M4-F1
#
_entry.id   AF-A0A498Q3M4-F1
#
_cell.length_a   1.000
_cell.length_b   1.000
_cell.length_c   1.000
_cell.angle_alpha   90.00
_cell.angle_beta   90.00
_cell.angle_gamma   90.00
#
_symmetry.space_group_name_H-M   'P 1'
#
loop_
_entity.id
_entity.type
_entity.pdbx_description
1 polymer ?
#
loop_
_entity_poly.entity_id
_entity_poly.type
_entity_poly.pdbx_seq_one_letter_code
_entity_poly.pdbx_strand_id
1 'polypeptide(L)'
;MPAKNPVLFVVIGFAFTLGIGVPITVGAIFVPSLRPVHDLAEATKRVAVGDYSRRLLVAQDDDLGALAASFNRMQAGLPKRQRLHAAFGTYVDPAPAARLLEQGDNVFTGERREATVMFIDIRDVAPFAEAHTAEDRSLA
;
A
#
# COMPACT_ATOMS: atom_id res chain seq x y z
N MET A 1 69.48 -26.04 0.93
CA MET A 1 68.18 -26.28 1.59
C MET A 1 67.81 -25.04 2.40
N PRO A 2 67.03 -24.09 1.89
CA PRO A 2 66.62 -22.96 2.72
C PRO A 2 65.47 -23.43 3.62
N ALA A 3 65.71 -23.45 4.92
CA ALA A 3 64.65 -23.43 5.92
C ALA A 3 63.88 -22.13 5.70
N LYS A 4 62.82 -22.25 4.89
CA LYS A 4 61.97 -21.17 4.42
C LYS A 4 61.12 -20.76 5.62
N ASN A 5 61.46 -19.63 6.25
CA ASN A 5 60.87 -19.10 7.49
C ASN A 5 59.37 -19.44 7.61
N PRO A 6 58.99 -20.47 8.39
CA PRO A 6 57.60 -20.94 8.48
C PRO A 6 56.68 -19.83 9.01
N VAL A 7 57.24 -18.93 9.82
CA VAL A 7 56.59 -17.72 10.33
C VAL A 7 56.08 -16.81 9.20
N LEU A 8 56.82 -16.67 8.09
CA LEU A 8 56.41 -15.82 6.98
C LEU A 8 55.15 -16.34 6.29
N PHE A 9 55.02 -17.66 6.11
CA PHE A 9 53.81 -18.26 5.55
C PHE A 9 52.59 -18.09 6.46
N VAL A 10 52.80 -18.21 7.77
CA VAL A 10 51.74 -18.00 8.78
C VAL A 10 51.26 -16.55 8.75
N VAL A 11 52.17 -15.58 8.72
CA VAL A 11 51.82 -14.16 8.68
C VAL A 11 51.10 -13.78 7.38
N ILE A 12 51.55 -14.28 6.22
CA ILE A 12 50.89 -14.05 4.94
C ILE A 12 49.48 -14.66 4.95
N GLY A 13 49.33 -15.91 5.41
CA GLY A 13 48.02 -16.56 5.52
C GLY A 13 47.06 -15.80 6.43
N PHE A 14 47.55 -15.31 7.57
CA PHE A 14 46.76 -14.49 8.49
C PHE A 14 46.35 -13.15 7.86
N ALA A 15 47.27 -12.47 7.16
CA ALA A 15 46.99 -11.22 6.46
C ALA A 15 45.95 -11.39 5.33
N PHE A 16 46.01 -12.49 4.57
CA PHE A 16 44.99 -12.80 3.56
C PHE A 16 43.63 -13.12 4.18
N THR A 17 43.61 -13.85 5.30
CA THR A 17 42.37 -14.20 5.99
C THR A 17 41.70 -12.95 6.56
N LEU A 18 42.46 -12.04 7.18
CA LEU A 18 41.94 -10.78 7.68
C LEU A 18 41.57 -9.79 6.56
N GLY A 19 42.38 -9.71 5.50
CA GLY A 19 42.20 -8.74 4.43
C GLY A 19 41.11 -9.11 3.42
N ILE A 20 40.85 -10.40 3.21
CA ILE A 20 39.89 -10.88 2.19
C ILE A 20 38.84 -11.81 2.82
N GLY A 21 39.28 -12.77 3.63
CA GLY A 21 38.38 -13.77 4.22
C GLY A 21 37.31 -13.15 5.14
N VAL A 22 37.73 -12.26 6.04
CA VAL A 22 36.82 -11.60 6.99
C VAL A 22 35.80 -10.69 6.27
N PRO A 23 36.21 -9.76 5.37
CA PRO A 23 35.25 -8.92 4.65
C PRO A 23 34.23 -9.70 3.83
N ILE A 24 34.65 -10.76 3.13
CA ILE A 24 33.73 -11.61 2.35
C ILE A 24 32.71 -12.29 3.26
N THR A 25 33.18 -12.85 4.38
CA THR A 25 32.31 -13.56 5.32
C THR A 25 31.30 -12.62 5.97
N VAL A 26 31.76 -11.45 6.42
CA VAL A 26 30.88 -10.43 7.00
C VAL A 26 29.87 -9.93 5.96
N GLY A 27 30.31 -9.61 4.75
CA GLY A 27 29.42 -9.21 3.66
C GLY A 27 28.35 -10.26 3.33
N ALA A 28 28.75 -11.54 3.26
CA ALA A 28 27.82 -12.64 2.99
C ALA A 28 26.75 -12.82 4.08
N ILE A 29 27.06 -12.50 5.34
CA ILE A 29 26.11 -12.57 6.46
C ILE A 29 25.18 -11.34 6.49
N PHE A 30 25.69 -10.15 6.16
CA PHE A 30 24.91 -8.91 6.26
C PHE A 30 23.99 -8.63 5.06
N VAL A 31 24.38 -9.05 3.84
CA VAL A 31 23.60 -8.79 2.62
C VAL A 31 22.18 -9.38 2.66
N PRO A 32 21.94 -10.62 3.15
CA PRO A 32 20.59 -11.17 3.30
C PRO A 32 19.67 -10.33 4.18
N SER A 33 20.20 -9.69 5.22
CA SER A 33 19.44 -8.85 6.15
C SER A 33 18.89 -7.56 5.52
N LEU A 34 19.43 -7.15 4.37
CA LEU A 34 18.94 -5.98 3.62
C LEU A 34 17.82 -6.32 2.62
N ARG A 35 17.61 -7.61 2.31
CA ARG A 35 16.56 -8.03 1.37
C ARG A 35 15.15 -7.63 1.82
N PRO A 36 14.72 -7.84 3.09
CA PRO A 36 13.39 -7.46 3.54
C PRO A 36 13.11 -5.96 3.37
N VAL A 37 14.14 -5.13 3.57
CA VAL A 37 14.06 -3.67 3.41
C VAL A 37 13.86 -3.29 1.95
N HIS A 38 14.62 -3.92 1.03
CA HIS A 38 14.45 -3.72 -0.40
C HIS A 38 13.06 -4.16 -0.88
N ASP A 39 12.60 -5.33 -0.43
CA ASP A 39 11.28 -5.88 -0.78
C ASP A 39 10.15 -4.97 -0.29
N LEU A 40 10.25 -4.43 0.92
CA LEU A 40 9.31 -3.45 1.47
C LEU A 40 9.30 -2.14 0.67
N ALA A 41 10.47 -1.65 0.26
CA ALA A 41 10.58 -0.46 -0.58
C ALA A 41 9.92 -0.66 -1.96
N GLU A 42 10.13 -1.83 -2.57
CA GLU A 42 9.49 -2.17 -3.85
C GLU A 42 7.97 -2.34 -3.69
N ALA A 43 7.52 -3.02 -2.63
CA ALA A 43 6.11 -3.16 -2.33
C ALA A 43 5.43 -1.80 -2.09
N THR A 44 6.10 -0.89 -1.41
CA THR A 44 5.60 0.48 -1.19
C THR A 44 5.40 1.22 -2.51
N LYS A 45 6.33 1.09 -3.47
CA LYS A 45 6.18 1.67 -4.82
C LYS A 45 4.97 1.11 -5.57
N ARG A 46 4.71 -0.20 -5.46
CA ARG A 46 3.53 -0.85 -6.07
C ARG A 46 2.22 -0.37 -5.44
N VAL A 47 2.18 -0.28 -4.12
CA VAL A 47 1.02 0.24 -3.37
C VAL A 47 0.74 1.70 -3.74
N ALA A 48 1.77 2.51 -4.00
CA ALA A 48 1.62 3.90 -4.42
C ALA A 48 0.95 4.06 -5.80
N VAL A 49 1.11 3.09 -6.70
CA VAL A 49 0.42 3.07 -8.01
C VAL A 49 -0.93 2.34 -7.98
N GLY A 50 -1.39 1.94 -6.79
CA GLY A 50 -2.68 1.27 -6.61
C GLY A 50 -2.67 -0.25 -6.77
N ASP A 51 -1.49 -0.88 -6.91
CA ASP A 51 -1.39 -2.34 -6.95
C ASP A 51 -1.30 -2.92 -5.53
N TYR A 52 -2.43 -3.46 -5.06
CA TYR A 52 -2.58 -4.10 -3.75
C TYR A 52 -2.55 -5.64 -3.81
N SER A 53 -2.19 -6.22 -4.96
CA SER A 53 -2.40 -7.65 -5.25
C SER A 53 -1.36 -8.55 -4.58
N ARG A 54 -0.14 -8.04 -4.38
CA ARG A 54 1.00 -8.81 -3.85
C ARG A 54 1.33 -8.40 -2.42
N ARG A 55 1.26 -9.38 -1.52
CA ARG A 55 1.69 -9.26 -0.12
C ARG A 55 3.17 -9.58 0.03
N LEU A 56 3.80 -8.99 1.04
CA LEU A 56 5.16 -9.35 1.43
C LEU A 56 5.17 -10.68 2.18
N LEU A 57 6.19 -11.49 1.95
CA LEU A 57 6.44 -12.70 2.72
C LEU A 57 7.00 -12.31 4.10
N VAL A 58 6.35 -12.77 5.16
CA VAL A 58 6.84 -12.58 6.53
C VAL A 58 7.77 -13.75 6.84
N ALA A 59 9.05 -13.59 6.49
CA ALA A 59 10.06 -14.65 6.60
C ALA A 59 10.85 -14.64 7.92
N GLN A 60 10.86 -13.51 8.64
CA GLN A 60 11.62 -13.31 9.88
C GLN A 60 10.67 -13.14 11.06
N ASP A 61 11.07 -13.61 12.24
CA ASP A 61 10.35 -13.43 13.52
C ASP A 61 11.01 -12.33 14.37
N ASP A 62 11.37 -11.24 13.71
CA ASP A 62 12.03 -10.06 14.27
C ASP A 62 11.23 -8.78 13.94
N ASP A 63 11.79 -7.61 14.27
CA ASP A 63 11.15 -6.32 14.02
C ASP A 63 10.84 -6.08 12.53
N LEU A 64 11.66 -6.61 11.62
CA LEU A 64 11.41 -6.51 10.17
C LEU A 64 10.23 -7.39 9.77
N GLY A 65 10.11 -8.59 10.35
CA GLY A 65 8.93 -9.44 10.23
C GLY A 65 7.64 -8.75 10.71
N ALA A 66 7.69 -8.14 11.90
CA ALA A 66 6.57 -7.39 12.47
C ALA A 66 6.17 -6.19 11.60
N LEU A 67 7.16 -5.49 11.00
CA LEU A 67 6.93 -4.39 10.06
C LEU A 67 6.27 -4.89 8.76
N ALA A 68 6.76 -5.99 8.19
CA ALA A 68 6.16 -6.60 6.99
C ALA A 68 4.70 -7.04 7.24
N ALA A 69 4.42 -7.62 8.41
CA ALA A 69 3.06 -7.98 8.81
C ALA A 69 2.15 -6.73 8.96
N SER A 70 2.68 -5.66 9.56
CA SER A 70 1.96 -4.39 9.70
C SER A 70 1.67 -3.73 8.35
N PHE A 71 2.64 -3.75 7.43
CA PHE A 71 2.48 -3.28 6.06
C PHE A 71 1.39 -4.07 5.32
N ASN A 72 1.41 -5.40 5.41
CA ASN A 72 0.38 -6.25 4.79
C ASN A 72 -1.03 -5.94 5.33
N ARG A 73 -1.18 -5.66 6.64
CA ARG A 73 -2.47 -5.23 7.22
C ARG A 73 -2.93 -3.88 6.66
N MET A 74 -2.03 -2.91 6.55
CA MET A 74 -2.34 -1.61 5.93
C MET A 74 -2.77 -1.78 4.47
N GLN A 75 -2.01 -2.53 3.68
CA GLN A 75 -2.30 -2.80 2.26
C GLN A 75 -3.68 -3.43 2.08
N ALA A 76 -4.08 -4.37 2.95
CA ALA A 76 -5.40 -4.99 2.90
C ALA A 76 -6.57 -4.02 3.18
N GLY A 77 -6.32 -2.92 3.91
CA GLY A 77 -7.33 -1.90 4.22
C GLY A 77 -7.55 -0.87 3.10
N LEU A 78 -6.56 -0.65 2.23
CA LEU A 78 -6.59 0.38 1.18
C LEU A 78 -7.71 0.17 0.13
N PRO A 79 -7.97 -1.04 -0.39
CA PRO A 79 -9.03 -1.25 -1.38
C PRO A 79 -10.41 -0.81 -0.90
N LYS A 80 -10.73 -1.05 0.39
CA LYS A 80 -12.02 -0.66 0.96
C LYS A 80 -12.15 0.86 1.07
N ARG A 81 -11.07 1.55 1.47
CA ARG A 81 -11.01 3.02 1.52
C ARG A 81 -11.17 3.63 0.12
N GLN A 82 -10.48 3.07 -0.87
CA GLN A 82 -10.52 3.58 -2.24
C GLN A 82 -11.89 3.39 -2.90
N ARG A 83 -12.56 2.25 -2.65
CA ARG A 83 -13.95 2.04 -3.09
C ARG A 83 -14.92 3.03 -2.43
N LEU A 84 -14.73 3.32 -1.15
CA LEU A 84 -15.56 4.28 -0.44
C LEU A 84 -15.38 5.70 -1.01
N HIS A 85 -14.14 6.13 -1.25
CA HIS A 85 -13.85 7.40 -1.92
C HIS A 85 -14.46 7.46 -3.33
N ALA A 86 -14.35 6.38 -4.11
CA ALA A 86 -14.92 6.32 -5.45
C ALA A 86 -16.47 6.40 -5.43
N ALA A 87 -17.11 5.71 -4.49
CA ALA A 87 -18.56 5.74 -4.32
C ALA A 87 -19.07 7.14 -3.91
N PHE A 88 -18.35 7.84 -3.03
CA PHE A 88 -18.70 9.22 -2.68
C PHE A 88 -18.51 10.19 -3.85
N GLY A 89 -17.50 9.98 -4.71
CA GLY A 89 -17.29 10.79 -5.91
C GLY A 89 -18.43 10.69 -6.94
N THR A 90 -19.25 9.64 -6.92
CA THR A 90 -20.43 9.54 -7.78
C THR A 90 -21.59 10.43 -7.31
N TYR A 91 -21.65 10.76 -6.01
CA TYR A 91 -22.77 11.49 -5.39
C TYR A 91 -22.41 12.91 -4.95
N VAL A 92 -21.13 13.20 -4.76
CA VAL A 92 -20.64 14.50 -4.33
C VAL A 92 -19.91 15.15 -5.49
N ASP A 93 -20.29 16.38 -5.82
CA ASP A 93 -19.59 17.18 -6.83
C ASP A 93 -18.08 17.23 -6.51
N PRO A 94 -17.20 16.95 -7.50
CA PRO A 94 -15.76 16.91 -7.28
C PRO A 94 -15.18 18.24 -6.78
N ALA A 95 -15.82 19.38 -7.09
CA ALA A 95 -15.33 20.70 -6.68
C ALA A 95 -15.35 20.93 -5.16
N PRO A 96 -16.46 20.70 -4.43
CA PRO A 96 -16.44 20.72 -2.97
C PRO A 96 -15.66 19.56 -2.34
N ALA A 97 -15.67 18.35 -2.94
CA ALA A 97 -14.92 17.21 -2.41
C ALA A 97 -13.40 17.44 -2.38
N ALA A 98 -12.83 18.05 -3.43
CA ALA A 98 -11.41 18.41 -3.49
C ALA A 98 -11.02 19.40 -2.39
N ARG A 99 -11.86 20.42 -2.14
CA ARG A 99 -11.62 21.42 -1.08
C ARG A 99 -11.63 20.81 0.32
N LEU A 100 -12.44 19.79 0.55
CA LEU A 100 -12.49 19.06 1.81
C LEU A 100 -11.21 18.27 2.09
N LEU A 101 -10.61 17.68 1.06
CA LEU A 101 -9.36 16.95 1.18
C LEU A 101 -8.16 17.90 1.41
N GLU A 102 -8.21 19.12 0.88
CA GLU A 102 -7.13 20.11 1.01
C GLU A 102 -7.18 20.91 2.32
N GLN A 103 -8.38 21.27 2.82
CA GLN A 103 -8.51 22.17 3.97
C GLN A 103 -8.80 21.46 5.31
N GLY A 104 -9.15 20.16 5.31
CA GLY A 104 -9.48 19.41 6.52
C GLY A 104 -10.75 19.91 7.23
N ASP A 105 -10.98 19.48 8.48
CA ASP A 105 -12.19 19.79 9.29
C ASP A 105 -12.41 21.30 9.58
N ASN A 106 -11.51 22.17 9.14
CA ASN A 106 -11.48 23.57 9.55
C ASN A 106 -12.32 24.53 8.70
N VAL A 107 -13.10 24.06 7.73
CA VAL A 107 -13.95 24.95 6.92
C VAL A 107 -15.30 24.29 6.62
N PHE A 108 -16.23 24.36 7.56
CA PHE A 108 -17.66 24.22 7.27
C PHE A 108 -18.47 25.30 8.00
N THR A 109 -18.22 26.56 7.65
CA THR A 109 -19.30 27.54 7.68
C THR A 109 -20.05 27.37 6.35
N GLY A 110 -21.20 26.71 6.36
CA GLY A 110 -21.96 26.42 5.14
C GLY A 110 -22.08 27.63 4.22
N GLU A 111 -21.77 27.46 2.92
CA GLU A 111 -21.78 28.54 1.94
C GLU A 111 -23.14 28.59 1.24
N ARG A 112 -23.75 29.77 1.15
CA ARG A 112 -25.00 29.96 0.41
C ARG A 112 -24.66 30.10 -1.08
N ARG A 113 -25.12 29.16 -1.90
CA ARG A 113 -24.90 29.19 -3.36
C ARG A 113 -26.22 29.25 -4.12
N GLU A 114 -26.17 29.96 -5.24
CA GLU A 114 -27.25 29.95 -6.22
C GLU A 114 -27.21 28.63 -6.99
N ALA A 115 -28.31 27.88 -6.94
CA ALA A 115 -28.42 26.58 -7.57
C ALA A 115 -29.76 26.47 -8.30
N THR A 116 -29.76 25.85 -9.48
CA THR A 116 -30.97 25.52 -10.21
C THR A 116 -31.43 24.12 -9.82
N VAL A 117 -32.64 24.00 -9.28
CA VAL A 117 -33.24 22.71 -8.95
C VAL A 117 -34.17 22.28 -10.07
N MET A 118 -33.93 21.10 -10.63
CA MET A 118 -34.82 20.50 -11.64
C MET A 118 -35.62 19.38 -11.01
N PHE A 119 -36.95 19.53 -11.02
CA PHE A 119 -37.87 18.44 -10.68
C PHE A 119 -38.33 17.75 -11.96
N ILE A 120 -38.08 16.45 -12.05
CA ILE A 120 -38.68 15.58 -13.05
C ILE A 120 -39.57 14.60 -12.30
N ASP A 121 -40.83 14.52 -12.70
CA ASP A 121 -41.75 13.48 -12.24
C ASP A 121 -42.22 12.66 -13.44
N ILE A 122 -42.39 11.36 -13.22
CA ILE A 122 -42.91 10.44 -14.23
C ILE A 122 -44.41 10.35 -14.00
N ARG A 123 -45.21 10.52 -15.06
CA ARG A 123 -46.66 10.39 -14.98
C ARG A 123 -47.05 8.96 -14.58
N ASP A 124 -48.10 8.84 -13.79
CA ASP A 124 -48.75 7.57 -13.41
C ASP A 124 -47.88 6.60 -12.58
N VAL A 125 -46.84 7.06 -11.89
CA VAL A 125 -46.02 6.21 -10.98
C VAL A 125 -46.84 5.68 -9.81
N ALA A 126 -47.71 6.49 -9.21
CA ALA A 126 -48.55 6.06 -8.08
C ALA A 126 -49.58 4.99 -8.49
N PRO A 127 -50.39 5.18 -9.55
CA PRO A 127 -51.25 4.12 -10.09
C PRO A 127 -50.48 2.85 -10.48
N PHE A 128 -49.29 2.99 -11.08
CA PHE A 128 -48.46 1.85 -11.48
C PHE A 128 -47.95 1.03 -10.29
N ALA A 129 -47.51 1.71 -9.22
CA ALA A 129 -47.00 1.09 -7.99
C ALA A 129 -48.08 0.39 -7.17
N GLU A 130 -49.32 0.87 -7.23
CA GLU A 130 -50.47 0.22 -6.57
C GLU A 130 -50.96 -1.02 -7.35
N ALA A 131 -50.80 -1.02 -8.67
CA ALA A 131 -51.26 -2.10 -9.54
C ALA A 131 -50.29 -3.28 -9.69
N HIS A 132 -48.98 -3.10 -9.41
CA HIS A 132 -47.96 -4.14 -9.61
C HIS A 132 -47.25 -4.47 -8.29
N THR A 133 -47.39 -5.72 -7.83
CA THR A 133 -46.63 -6.24 -6.68
C THR A 133 -45.15 -6.40 -7.06
N ALA A 134 -44.23 -6.15 -6.13
CA ALA A 134 -42.81 -5.88 -6.38
C ALA A 134 -41.98 -6.98 -7.09
N GLU A 135 -42.54 -8.16 -7.36
CA GLU A 135 -41.82 -9.35 -7.84
C GLU A 135 -41.60 -9.39 -9.37
N ASP A 136 -42.33 -8.61 -10.17
CA ASP A 136 -42.29 -8.71 -11.66
C ASP A 136 -41.16 -7.88 -12.32
N ARG A 137 -40.19 -7.40 -11.53
CA ARG A 137 -39.20 -6.37 -11.94
C ARG A 137 -37.89 -6.89 -12.57
N SER A 138 -37.77 -8.19 -12.87
CA SER A 138 -36.47 -8.80 -13.27
C SER A 138 -36.30 -9.12 -14.76
N LEU A 139 -37.26 -8.76 -15.62
CA LEU A 139 -37.21 -9.06 -17.06
C LEU A 139 -37.55 -7.83 -17.92
N ALA A 140 -36.68 -6.81 -17.93
CA ALA A 140 -36.61 -5.80 -18.99
C ALA A 140 -35.22 -5.16 -19.02
#